data_AF-A0A9E3NEG0-F1
#
_entry.id   AF-A0A9E3NEG0-F1
#
_cell.length_a   1.000
_cell.length_b   1.000
_cell.length_c   1.000
_cell.angle_alpha   90.00
_cell.angle_beta   90.00
_cell.angle_gamma   90.00
#
_symmetry.space_group_name_H-M   'P 1'
#
loop_
_entity.id
_entity.type
_entity.pdbx_description
1 polymer ?
#
loop_
_entity_poly.entity_id
_entity_poly.type
_entity_poly.pdbx_seq_one_letter_code
_entity_poly.pdbx_strand_id
1 'polypeptide(L)'
;MDMNTYVFGGSNDISMLKLLLKEEPAITYMPFKQSIRQGLQKLNCKGIVVLAKRRTMANACKLLDAIKQSIPSCPIVLISAIKDSDLLYKALKVNLVDLIITDQQQQILESVRKAFLLMPQNSPRKRILAIGAHPDDIEIGCGGTLLKHQEQNHDITILTLTQGSNGGNKAKRVGEAQRAAEFINSKLIITDLPDTKLSEGNPTIGIIQDAIKASRPDIIYTHSLNDTHQDHRATYNATLVAARSVSQVFSYLAPSTNVAFTPNHFEVICPFIDQKQTLINFHVSQTQGMGRPYLTPSIIKSTAQYWGRFANYSYCEPFEVIKS
;
A
#
# COMPACT_ATOMS: atom_id res chain seq x y z
N MET A 1 -10.33 11.84 16.96
CA MET A 1 -9.18 12.07 17.85
C MET A 1 -7.96 11.61 17.10
N ASP A 2 -7.25 12.58 16.53
CA ASP A 2 -6.32 12.36 15.45
C ASP A 2 -5.04 11.64 15.88
N MET A 3 -4.61 10.76 14.99
CA MET A 3 -3.71 9.66 15.23
C MET A 3 -2.30 10.03 14.78
N ASN A 4 -1.58 10.78 15.61
CA ASN A 4 -0.33 11.39 15.16
C ASN A 4 0.91 10.51 15.42
N THR A 5 1.79 10.42 14.42
CA THR A 5 3.16 9.93 14.58
C THR A 5 4.05 11.11 14.96
N TYR A 6 4.97 10.91 15.89
CA TYR A 6 5.80 12.00 16.41
C TYR A 6 7.25 11.89 15.94
N VAL A 7 7.85 13.01 15.53
CA VAL A 7 9.27 13.09 15.20
C VAL A 7 10.00 13.92 16.23
N PHE A 8 10.99 13.35 16.91
CA PHE A 8 11.83 14.06 17.86
C PHE A 8 13.19 14.41 17.26
N GLY A 9 13.62 15.67 17.37
CA GLY A 9 14.92 16.11 16.86
C GLY A 9 15.45 17.40 17.49
N GLY A 10 16.62 17.84 17.04
CA GLY A 10 17.22 19.12 17.44
C GLY A 10 16.57 20.32 16.75
N SER A 11 16.76 21.52 17.30
CA SER A 11 16.23 22.80 16.75
C SER A 11 16.57 23.04 15.27
N ASN A 12 17.75 22.59 14.83
CA ASN A 12 18.19 22.73 13.44
C ASN A 12 17.53 21.71 12.50
N ASP A 13 17.06 20.58 13.04
CA ASP A 13 16.32 19.57 12.27
C ASP A 13 14.88 20.05 12.00
N ILE A 14 14.35 20.91 12.88
CA ILE A 14 13.00 21.50 12.79
C ILE A 14 12.82 22.28 11.49
N SER A 15 13.74 23.19 11.18
CA SER A 15 13.61 24.06 10.01
C SER A 15 13.66 23.26 8.70
N MET A 16 14.45 22.18 8.69
CA MET A 16 14.63 21.32 7.53
C MET A 16 13.41 20.43 7.28
N LEU A 17 12.81 19.86 8.33
CA LEU A 17 11.69 18.92 8.20
C LEU A 17 10.33 19.62 8.09
N LYS A 18 10.21 20.85 8.59
CA LYS A 18 8.94 21.60 8.62
C LYS A 18 8.25 21.75 7.27
N LEU A 19 9.00 21.83 6.17
CA LEU A 19 8.42 21.97 4.83
C LEU A 19 7.77 20.67 4.36
N LEU A 20 8.42 19.54 4.61
CA LEU A 20 7.96 18.20 4.22
C LEU A 20 6.90 17.63 5.17
N LEU A 21 6.96 17.98 6.46
CA LEU A 21 5.96 17.59 7.46
C LEU A 21 4.67 18.41 7.36
N LYS A 22 4.68 19.56 6.67
CA LYS A 22 3.48 20.33 6.39
C LYS A 22 2.54 19.65 5.38
N GLU A 23 3.07 18.77 4.52
CA GLU A 23 2.30 18.02 3.53
C GLU A 23 1.64 16.74 4.13
N GLU A 24 2.03 16.36 5.35
CA GLU A 24 1.62 15.11 5.98
C GLU A 24 0.90 15.40 7.33
N PRO A 25 -0.43 15.64 7.32
CA PRO A 25 -1.17 16.12 8.49
C PRO A 25 -1.13 15.15 9.69
N ALA A 26 -0.74 13.90 9.47
CA ALA A 26 -0.60 12.87 10.50
C ALA A 26 0.72 12.94 11.30
N ILE A 27 1.62 13.89 10.99
CA ILE A 27 2.93 13.98 11.65
C ILE A 27 3.03 15.21 12.54
N THR A 28 3.41 15.00 13.79
CA THR A 28 3.71 16.09 14.72
C THR A 28 5.19 16.08 15.08
N TYR A 29 5.91 17.12 14.65
CA TYR A 29 7.30 17.30 15.05
C TYR A 29 7.42 17.88 16.47
N MET A 30 8.36 17.36 17.25
CA MET A 30 8.67 17.82 18.59
C MET A 30 10.18 18.01 18.80
N PRO A 31 10.63 19.16 19.34
CA PRO A 31 12.01 19.31 19.76
C PRO A 31 12.34 18.43 20.97
N PHE A 32 13.63 18.11 21.17
CA PHE A 32 14.11 17.58 22.45
C PHE A 32 13.95 18.61 23.58
N LYS A 33 12.73 18.71 24.17
CA LYS A 33 12.41 19.58 25.30
C LYS A 33 12.15 18.77 26.57
N GLN A 34 12.55 19.34 27.70
CA GLN A 34 12.45 18.73 29.03
C GLN A 34 10.99 18.50 29.47
N SER A 35 10.07 19.38 29.06
CA SER A 35 8.64 19.28 29.38
C SER A 35 7.93 18.12 28.67
N ILE A 36 8.38 17.73 27.47
CA ILE A 36 7.75 16.64 26.71
C ILE A 36 8.09 15.28 27.33
N ARG A 37 9.27 15.14 27.97
CA ARG A 37 9.65 13.91 28.71
C ARG A 37 8.64 13.56 29.80
N GLN A 38 8.11 14.57 30.50
CA GLN A 38 7.07 14.39 31.53
C GLN A 38 5.67 14.22 30.92
N GLY A 39 5.46 14.71 29.70
CA GLY A 39 4.20 14.61 28.95
C GLY A 39 4.04 13.33 28.12
N LEU A 40 5.06 12.47 28.00
CA LEU A 40 5.03 11.27 27.16
C LEU A 40 3.85 10.35 27.48
N GLN A 41 3.47 10.20 28.76
CA GLN A 41 2.31 9.41 29.17
C GLN A 41 0.97 9.89 28.61
N LYS A 42 0.90 11.18 28.22
CA LYS A 42 -0.30 11.80 27.64
C LYS A 42 -0.27 11.82 26.11
N LEU A 43 0.85 11.40 25.50
CA LEU A 43 0.94 11.30 24.05
C LEU A 43 0.13 10.09 23.59
N ASN A 44 -0.90 10.34 22.79
CA ASN A 44 -1.53 9.31 22.00
C ASN A 44 -0.73 9.14 20.71
N CYS A 45 0.31 8.30 20.73
CA CYS A 45 1.22 8.09 19.60
C CYS A 45 1.09 6.69 19.01
N LYS A 46 1.01 6.61 17.66
CA LYS A 46 1.10 5.33 16.92
C LYS A 46 2.53 4.85 16.70
N GLY A 47 3.48 5.78 16.77
CA GLY A 47 4.90 5.52 16.63
C GLY A 47 5.74 6.78 16.83
N ILE A 48 7.03 6.59 17.08
CA ILE A 48 7.97 7.68 17.34
C ILE A 48 9.23 7.52 16.48
N VAL A 49 9.56 8.54 15.71
CA VAL A 49 10.86 8.65 15.03
C VAL A 49 11.77 9.53 15.87
N VAL A 50 12.97 9.05 16.19
CA VAL A 50 13.99 9.81 16.93
C VAL A 50 15.14 10.14 15.99
N LEU A 51 15.47 11.43 15.88
CA LEU A 51 16.57 11.95 15.08
C LEU A 51 17.74 12.32 15.99
N ALA A 52 18.80 11.53 15.97
CA ALA A 52 19.99 11.74 16.77
C ALA A 52 21.15 12.25 15.91
N LYS A 53 21.57 13.50 16.13
CA LYS A 53 22.80 14.07 15.56
C LYS A 53 23.81 14.31 16.67
N ARG A 54 25.07 14.63 16.31
CA ARG A 54 26.20 14.77 17.26
C ARG A 54 25.87 15.61 18.48
N ARG A 55 25.25 16.76 18.25
CA ARG A 55 24.92 17.74 19.32
C ARG A 55 23.71 17.32 20.17
N THR A 56 22.91 16.36 19.72
CA THR A 56 21.65 15.95 20.38
C THR A 56 21.68 14.51 20.90
N MET A 57 22.79 13.79 20.72
CA MET A 57 22.94 12.37 21.11
C MET A 57 22.56 12.11 22.57
N ALA A 58 23.10 12.88 23.52
CA ALA A 58 22.80 12.71 24.94
C ALA A 58 21.30 12.86 25.24
N ASN A 59 20.60 13.73 24.49
CA ASN A 59 19.17 13.94 24.63
C ASN A 59 18.36 12.81 23.97
N ALA A 60 18.78 12.33 22.80
CA ALA A 60 18.17 11.17 22.16
C ALA A 60 18.26 9.93 23.05
N CYS A 61 19.44 9.65 23.62
CA CYS A 61 19.63 8.55 24.57
C CYS A 61 18.72 8.66 25.80
N LYS A 62 18.53 9.86 26.36
CA LYS A 62 17.61 10.08 27.49
C LYS A 62 16.15 9.94 27.09
N LEU A 63 15.80 10.34 25.87
CA LEU A 63 14.45 10.23 25.34
C LEU A 63 14.07 8.77 25.08
N LEU A 64 14.96 7.97 24.49
CA LEU A 64 14.72 6.54 24.24
C LEU A 64 14.37 5.79 25.54
N ASP A 65 15.13 6.02 26.61
CA ASP A 65 14.84 5.46 27.93
C ASP A 65 13.45 5.89 28.43
N ALA A 66 13.14 7.20 28.29
CA ALA A 66 11.88 7.75 28.77
C ALA A 66 10.66 7.23 28.00
N ILE A 67 10.79 7.04 26.68
CA ILE A 67 9.75 6.47 25.84
C ILE A 67 9.47 5.05 26.29
N LYS A 68 10.48 4.18 26.45
CA LYS A 68 10.23 2.79 26.85
C LYS A 68 9.73 2.64 28.28
N GLN A 69 10.09 3.54 29.19
CA GLN A 69 9.51 3.58 30.53
C GLN A 69 8.04 4.00 30.52
N SER A 70 7.66 4.94 29.64
CA SER A 70 6.31 5.52 29.63
C SER A 70 5.34 4.78 28.71
N ILE A 71 5.83 4.28 27.58
CA ILE A 71 5.06 3.62 26.52
C ILE A 71 5.87 2.41 26.00
N PRO A 72 5.94 1.30 26.76
CA PRO A 72 6.81 0.16 26.44
C PRO A 72 6.57 -0.44 25.05
N SER A 73 5.29 -0.50 24.65
CA SER A 73 4.83 -1.04 23.35
C SER A 73 5.01 -0.08 22.18
N CYS A 74 5.46 1.16 22.40
CA CYS A 74 5.61 2.12 21.32
C CYS A 74 6.66 1.61 20.31
N PRO A 75 6.32 1.52 19.01
CA PRO A 75 7.29 1.30 17.95
C PRO A 75 8.15 2.56 17.80
N ILE A 76 9.46 2.36 17.68
CA ILE A 76 10.44 3.45 17.61
C ILE A 76 11.39 3.16 16.45
N VAL A 77 11.62 4.15 15.59
CA VAL A 77 12.68 4.13 14.58
C VAL A 77 13.71 5.19 14.97
N LEU A 78 14.97 4.77 15.07
CA LEU A 78 16.08 5.67 15.35
C LEU A 78 16.82 5.99 14.05
N ILE A 79 16.95 7.27 13.72
CA ILE A 79 17.77 7.74 12.61
C ILE A 79 18.93 8.52 13.19
N SER A 80 20.16 8.10 12.89
CA SER A 80 21.37 8.69 13.44
C SER A 80 22.37 9.04 12.34
N ALA A 81 23.04 10.18 12.46
CA ALA A 81 24.18 10.53 11.61
C ALA A 81 25.50 9.94 12.11
N ILE A 82 25.47 9.13 13.17
CA ILE A 82 26.66 8.71 13.92
C ILE A 82 26.57 7.23 14.28
N LYS A 83 27.69 6.54 14.08
CA LYS A 83 27.96 5.20 14.60
C LYS A 83 28.62 5.33 15.97
N ASP A 84 27.81 5.52 17.01
CA ASP A 84 28.27 5.65 18.39
C ASP A 84 27.88 4.41 19.21
N SER A 85 28.83 3.83 19.94
CA SER A 85 28.62 2.57 20.67
C SER A 85 27.54 2.68 21.75
N ASP A 86 27.44 3.81 22.44
CA ASP A 86 26.48 3.99 23.54
C ASP A 86 25.07 4.15 22.99
N LEU A 87 24.91 4.90 21.90
CA LEU A 87 23.64 5.03 21.21
C LEU A 87 23.19 3.68 20.63
N LEU A 88 24.10 2.92 20.02
CA LEU A 88 23.81 1.59 19.49
C LEU A 88 23.41 0.60 20.60
N TYR A 89 24.14 0.59 21.70
CA TYR A 89 23.82 -0.26 22.85
C TYR A 89 22.44 0.07 23.42
N LYS A 90 22.10 1.36 23.55
CA LYS A 90 20.76 1.79 23.98
C LYS A 90 19.68 1.42 22.97
N ALA A 91 19.95 1.60 21.68
CA ALA A 91 19.07 1.19 20.59
C ALA A 91 18.75 -0.31 20.67
N LEU A 92 19.74 -1.15 20.98
CA LEU A 92 19.51 -2.59 21.16
C LEU A 92 18.64 -2.91 22.40
N LYS A 93 18.80 -2.17 23.49
CA LYS A 93 17.97 -2.34 24.71
C LYS A 93 16.52 -1.91 24.50
N VAL A 94 16.34 -0.90 23.67
CA VAL A 94 15.05 -0.29 23.38
C VAL A 94 14.53 -0.98 22.14
N ASN A 95 13.81 -2.10 22.25
CA ASN A 95 13.32 -2.91 21.11
C ASN A 95 12.80 -2.03 19.94
N LEU A 96 13.70 -1.70 19.01
CA LEU A 96 13.48 -0.75 17.92
C LEU A 96 12.83 -1.48 16.76
N VAL A 97 12.01 -0.76 16.01
CA VAL A 97 11.51 -1.23 14.73
C VAL A 97 12.61 -1.19 13.68
N ASP A 98 13.38 -0.10 13.65
CA ASP A 98 14.52 0.04 12.72
C ASP A 98 15.56 1.03 13.26
N LEU A 99 16.80 0.89 12.80
CA LEU A 99 17.92 1.77 13.05
C LEU A 99 18.58 2.14 11.71
N ILE A 100 18.50 3.42 11.35
CA ILE A 100 19.05 3.92 10.10
C ILE A 100 20.22 4.85 10.40
N ILE A 101 21.39 4.56 9.83
CA ILE A 101 22.59 5.36 10.01
C ILE A 101 22.94 6.08 8.71
N THR A 102 22.76 7.40 8.69
CA THR A 102 23.11 8.25 7.56
C THR A 102 23.36 9.69 8.01
N ASP A 103 24.38 10.32 7.47
CA ASP A 103 24.73 11.73 7.69
C ASP A 103 24.26 12.65 6.54
N GLN A 104 23.83 12.06 5.42
CA GLN A 104 23.39 12.82 4.25
C GLN A 104 21.97 13.33 4.45
N GLN A 105 21.79 14.65 4.25
CA GLN A 105 20.50 15.31 4.49
C GLN A 105 19.36 14.71 3.67
N GLN A 106 19.60 14.40 2.39
CA GLN A 106 18.58 13.83 1.51
C GLN A 106 18.20 12.39 1.93
N GLN A 107 19.18 11.60 2.36
CA GLN A 107 18.94 10.27 2.88
C GLN A 107 18.21 10.28 4.23
N ILE A 108 18.50 11.25 5.13
CA ILE A 108 17.72 11.42 6.38
C ILE A 108 16.25 11.64 6.06
N LEU A 109 15.96 12.46 5.03
CA LEU A 109 14.59 12.72 4.62
C LEU A 109 13.89 11.47 4.09
N GLU A 110 14.54 10.73 3.20
CA GLU A 110 14.03 9.46 2.68
C GLU A 110 13.84 8.43 3.80
N SER A 111 14.76 8.39 4.77
CA SER A 111 14.70 7.52 5.94
C SER A 111 13.52 7.87 6.85
N VAL A 112 13.25 9.17 7.06
CA VAL A 112 12.08 9.63 7.81
C VAL A 112 10.79 9.19 7.11
N ARG A 113 10.68 9.36 5.79
CA ARG A 113 9.55 8.87 4.99
C ARG A 113 9.38 7.35 5.10
N LYS A 114 10.47 6.59 4.92
CA LYS A 114 10.48 5.13 5.09
C LYS A 114 10.05 4.73 6.50
N ALA A 115 10.55 5.40 7.53
CA ALA A 115 10.18 5.13 8.91
C ALA A 115 8.66 5.26 9.12
N PHE A 116 7.99 6.23 8.52
CA PHE A 116 6.53 6.35 8.61
C PHE A 116 5.77 5.22 7.93
N LEU A 117 6.27 4.72 6.81
CA LEU A 117 5.72 3.54 6.14
C LEU A 117 5.85 2.31 7.06
N LEU A 118 6.98 2.20 7.77
CA LEU A 118 7.22 1.12 8.74
C LEU A 118 6.45 1.26 10.06
N MET A 119 5.92 2.46 10.38
CA MET A 119 5.17 2.65 11.63
C MET A 119 3.79 2.00 11.53
N PRO A 120 3.36 1.26 12.57
CA PRO A 120 2.03 0.66 12.62
C PRO A 120 0.94 1.72 12.45
N GLN A 121 0.29 1.70 11.30
CA GLN A 121 -0.91 2.51 11.10
C GLN A 121 -2.04 1.83 11.85
N ASN A 122 -2.34 2.28 13.08
CA ASN A 122 -3.54 1.86 13.83
C ASN A 122 -4.81 2.46 13.16
N SER A 123 -4.98 2.22 11.87
CA SER A 123 -6.21 2.49 11.14
C SER A 123 -7.16 1.34 11.45
N PRO A 124 -8.48 1.58 11.55
CA PRO A 124 -9.42 0.48 11.70
C PRO A 124 -9.22 -0.50 10.56
N ARG A 125 -9.11 -1.78 10.90
CA ARG A 125 -8.94 -2.86 9.93
C ARG A 125 -10.05 -2.77 8.90
N LYS A 126 -9.68 -2.51 7.64
CA LYS A 126 -10.63 -2.47 6.52
C LYS A 126 -10.78 -3.84 5.88
N ARG A 127 -11.91 -4.06 5.23
CA ARG A 127 -12.19 -5.20 4.36
C ARG A 127 -12.15 -4.73 2.92
N ILE A 128 -11.33 -5.38 2.11
CA ILE A 128 -11.04 -5.02 0.73
C ILE A 128 -11.57 -6.14 -0.16
N LEU A 129 -12.27 -5.78 -1.24
CA LEU A 129 -12.64 -6.71 -2.30
C LEU A 129 -12.08 -6.21 -3.64
N ALA A 130 -11.11 -6.94 -4.20
CA ALA A 130 -10.62 -6.69 -5.55
C ALA A 130 -11.32 -7.64 -6.53
N ILE A 131 -11.84 -7.09 -7.63
CA ILE A 131 -12.65 -7.83 -8.61
C ILE A 131 -12.00 -7.70 -9.98
N GLY A 132 -11.69 -8.83 -10.60
CA GLY A 132 -11.11 -8.95 -11.93
C GLY A 132 -11.89 -9.94 -12.79
N ALA A 133 -11.75 -9.81 -14.10
CA ALA A 133 -12.40 -10.70 -15.05
C ALA A 133 -11.56 -11.98 -15.21
N HIS A 134 -10.24 -11.86 -15.30
CA HIS A 134 -9.30 -12.93 -15.61
C HIS A 134 -8.19 -13.08 -14.56
N PRO A 135 -7.54 -14.26 -14.48
CA PRO A 135 -6.38 -14.48 -13.62
C PRO A 135 -5.16 -13.66 -14.07
N ASP A 136 -4.92 -12.51 -13.46
CA ASP A 136 -3.77 -11.56 -13.60
C ASP A 136 -4.22 -10.08 -13.51
N ASP A 137 -5.47 -9.81 -13.85
CA ASP A 137 -6.04 -8.45 -13.90
C ASP A 137 -5.78 -7.63 -12.64
N ILE A 138 -5.99 -8.23 -11.48
CA ILE A 138 -5.96 -7.56 -10.18
C ILE A 138 -4.52 -7.21 -9.79
N GLU A 139 -3.60 -8.15 -10.01
CA GLU A 139 -2.17 -7.98 -9.75
C GLU A 139 -1.58 -6.89 -10.64
N ILE A 140 -2.01 -6.82 -11.90
CA ILE A 140 -1.60 -5.77 -12.85
C ILE A 140 -2.19 -4.42 -12.45
N GLY A 141 -3.50 -4.38 -12.19
CA GLY A 141 -4.24 -3.13 -11.97
C GLY A 141 -3.99 -2.49 -10.61
N CYS A 142 -3.98 -3.29 -9.53
CA CYS A 142 -3.93 -2.79 -8.16
C CYS A 142 -3.07 -3.63 -7.19
N GLY A 143 -2.18 -4.49 -7.71
CA GLY A 143 -1.37 -5.39 -6.89
C GLY A 143 -0.50 -4.68 -5.85
N GLY A 144 0.06 -3.50 -6.17
CA GLY A 144 0.84 -2.70 -5.23
C GLY A 144 -0.02 -2.15 -4.09
N THR A 145 -1.23 -1.71 -4.40
CA THR A 145 -2.23 -1.24 -3.43
C THR A 145 -2.70 -2.37 -2.52
N LEU A 146 -2.89 -3.58 -3.05
CA LEU A 146 -3.23 -4.74 -2.22
C LEU A 146 -2.11 -5.14 -1.27
N LEU A 147 -0.85 -5.08 -1.70
CA LEU A 147 0.31 -5.30 -0.82
C LEU A 147 0.39 -4.22 0.28
N LYS A 148 0.03 -2.98 -0.03
CA LYS A 148 -0.11 -1.92 0.97
C LYS A 148 -1.20 -2.23 2.00
N HIS A 149 -2.35 -2.73 1.55
CA HIS A 149 -3.40 -3.17 2.45
C HIS A 149 -2.98 -4.38 3.30
N GLN A 150 -2.19 -5.30 2.75
CA GLN A 150 -1.62 -6.42 3.49
C GLN A 150 -0.67 -5.94 4.58
N GLU A 151 0.22 -4.99 4.30
CA GLU A 151 1.11 -4.38 5.31
C GLU A 151 0.31 -3.68 6.42
N GLN A 152 -0.85 -3.10 6.08
CA GLN A 152 -1.78 -2.49 7.02
C GLN A 152 -2.69 -3.50 7.75
N ASN A 153 -2.47 -4.80 7.55
CA ASN A 153 -3.23 -5.90 8.16
C ASN A 153 -4.73 -5.84 7.85
N HIS A 154 -5.12 -5.32 6.68
CA HIS A 154 -6.51 -5.35 6.21
C HIS A 154 -6.93 -6.77 5.78
N ASP A 155 -8.24 -7.04 5.81
CA ASP A 155 -8.81 -8.29 5.30
C ASP A 155 -9.02 -8.18 3.79
N ILE A 156 -8.31 -8.97 2.99
CA ILE A 156 -8.36 -8.88 1.53
C ILE A 156 -9.07 -10.11 0.94
N THR A 157 -10.06 -9.85 0.08
CA THR A 157 -10.70 -10.85 -0.77
C THR A 157 -10.47 -10.50 -2.23
N ILE A 158 -10.08 -11.49 -3.03
CA ILE A 158 -9.90 -11.41 -4.47
C ILE A 158 -11.00 -12.23 -5.13
N LEU A 159 -11.73 -11.62 -6.06
CA LEU A 159 -12.74 -12.28 -6.90
C LEU A 159 -12.29 -12.23 -8.35
N THR A 160 -12.06 -13.40 -8.95
CA THR A 160 -11.82 -13.54 -10.38
C THR A 160 -13.00 -14.26 -11.03
N LEU A 161 -13.64 -13.59 -12.00
CA LEU A 161 -14.92 -14.07 -12.56
C LEU A 161 -14.76 -15.25 -13.53
N THR A 162 -13.62 -15.37 -14.19
CA THR A 162 -13.34 -16.45 -15.14
C THR A 162 -12.05 -17.17 -14.76
N GLN A 163 -11.82 -18.33 -15.37
CA GLN A 163 -10.56 -19.06 -15.24
C GLN A 163 -9.58 -18.78 -16.38
N GLY A 164 -9.88 -17.80 -17.24
CA GLY A 164 -8.97 -17.33 -18.29
C GLY A 164 -8.63 -18.37 -19.37
N SER A 165 -9.56 -19.27 -19.71
CA SER A 165 -9.34 -20.38 -20.65
C SER A 165 -9.00 -19.99 -22.08
N ASN A 166 -9.32 -18.77 -22.52
CA ASN A 166 -8.92 -18.23 -23.83
C ASN A 166 -7.53 -17.56 -23.79
N GLY A 167 -6.99 -17.31 -22.59
CA GLY A 167 -5.64 -16.80 -22.39
C GLY A 167 -4.58 -17.89 -22.14
N GLY A 168 -4.97 -19.16 -22.09
CA GLY A 168 -4.06 -20.28 -21.87
C GLY A 168 -4.72 -21.46 -21.16
N ASN A 169 -3.90 -22.38 -20.64
CA ASN A 169 -4.41 -23.54 -19.90
C ASN A 169 -5.10 -23.10 -18.59
N LYS A 170 -6.40 -23.38 -18.48
CA LYS A 170 -7.25 -23.06 -17.31
C LYS A 170 -6.64 -23.50 -15.98
N ALA A 171 -6.23 -24.76 -15.85
CA ALA A 171 -5.72 -25.28 -14.58
C ALA A 171 -4.42 -24.57 -14.16
N LYS A 172 -3.55 -24.29 -15.14
CA LYS A 172 -2.33 -23.52 -14.90
C LYS A 172 -2.64 -22.10 -14.42
N ARG A 173 -3.52 -21.38 -15.12
CA ARG A 173 -3.89 -19.99 -14.75
C ARG A 173 -4.53 -19.90 -13.36
N VAL A 174 -5.39 -20.86 -13.01
CA VAL A 174 -5.97 -20.95 -11.65
C VAL A 174 -4.88 -21.15 -10.59
N GLY A 175 -3.93 -22.07 -10.83
CA GLY A 175 -2.81 -22.28 -9.92
C GLY A 175 -1.84 -21.09 -9.83
N GLU A 176 -1.74 -20.29 -10.88
CA GLU A 176 -0.97 -19.03 -10.90
C GLU A 176 -1.62 -17.96 -10.02
N ALA A 177 -2.94 -17.73 -10.18
CA ALA A 177 -3.70 -16.82 -9.34
C ALA A 177 -3.73 -17.26 -7.86
N GLN A 178 -3.81 -18.57 -7.59
CA GLN A 178 -3.76 -19.09 -6.22
C GLN A 178 -2.44 -18.71 -5.52
N ARG A 179 -1.30 -18.84 -6.22
CA ARG A 179 0.01 -18.45 -5.67
C ARG A 179 0.10 -16.94 -5.43
N ALA A 180 -0.45 -16.12 -6.33
CA ALA A 180 -0.50 -14.68 -6.14
C ALA A 180 -1.35 -14.28 -4.93
N ALA A 181 -2.53 -14.89 -4.77
CA ALA A 181 -3.41 -14.63 -3.65
C ALA A 181 -2.79 -15.05 -2.30
N GLU A 182 -2.08 -16.17 -2.27
CA GLU A 182 -1.32 -16.64 -1.09
C GLU A 182 -0.21 -15.64 -0.72
N PHE A 183 0.50 -15.08 -1.70
CA PHE A 183 1.53 -14.08 -1.45
C PHE A 183 0.95 -12.79 -0.83
N ILE A 184 -0.25 -12.37 -1.25
CA ILE A 184 -0.99 -11.23 -0.68
C ILE A 184 -1.60 -11.56 0.70
N ASN A 185 -1.60 -12.84 1.11
CA ASN A 185 -2.37 -13.33 2.25
C ASN A 185 -3.87 -12.98 2.13
N SER A 186 -4.43 -13.22 0.95
CA SER A 186 -5.82 -12.90 0.61
C SER A 186 -6.67 -14.16 0.44
N LYS A 187 -7.98 -14.03 0.67
CA LYS A 187 -8.95 -15.05 0.28
C LYS A 187 -9.22 -14.95 -1.22
N LEU A 188 -9.00 -16.03 -1.95
CA LEU A 188 -9.30 -16.10 -3.39
C LEU A 188 -10.64 -16.78 -3.65
N ILE A 189 -11.44 -16.19 -4.53
CA ILE A 189 -12.66 -16.74 -5.10
C ILE A 189 -12.51 -16.70 -6.62
N ILE A 190 -12.43 -17.86 -7.26
CA ILE A 190 -12.45 -17.96 -8.73
C ILE A 190 -13.73 -18.66 -9.15
N THR A 191 -14.49 -18.04 -10.05
CA THR A 191 -15.69 -18.64 -10.63
C THR A 191 -15.42 -19.24 -12.01
N ASP A 192 -16.38 -20.00 -12.53
CA ASP A 192 -16.28 -20.73 -13.80
C ASP A 192 -17.07 -20.06 -14.94
N LEU A 193 -17.34 -18.75 -14.82
CA LEU A 193 -18.03 -18.03 -15.90
C LEU A 193 -17.23 -18.16 -17.21
N PRO A 194 -17.92 -18.28 -18.35
CA PRO A 194 -17.24 -18.48 -19.62
C PRO A 194 -16.38 -17.28 -19.99
N ASP A 195 -15.08 -17.51 -20.10
CA ASP A 195 -14.10 -16.51 -20.51
C ASP A 195 -14.46 -15.91 -21.87
N THR A 196 -14.26 -14.60 -22.04
CA THR A 196 -14.63 -13.75 -23.18
C THR A 196 -16.14 -13.56 -23.39
N LYS A 197 -16.98 -14.04 -22.47
CA LYS A 197 -18.45 -13.99 -22.57
C LYS A 197 -19.12 -13.52 -21.27
N LEU A 198 -18.44 -12.72 -20.44
CA LEU A 198 -19.07 -12.14 -19.27
C LEU A 198 -20.23 -11.22 -19.67
N SER A 199 -21.36 -11.35 -18.98
CA SER A 199 -22.51 -10.46 -19.13
C SER A 199 -22.42 -9.30 -18.14
N GLU A 200 -22.93 -8.13 -18.52
CA GLU A 200 -23.17 -6.99 -17.60
C GLU A 200 -24.28 -7.27 -16.58
N GLY A 201 -25.13 -8.26 -16.86
CA GLY A 201 -26.24 -8.69 -16.02
C GLY A 201 -25.95 -9.94 -15.20
N ASN A 202 -26.99 -10.74 -14.95
CA ASN A 202 -26.83 -12.06 -14.36
C ASN A 202 -26.21 -13.04 -15.37
N PRO A 203 -25.34 -13.96 -14.93
CA PRO A 203 -25.05 -14.30 -13.53
C PRO A 203 -24.01 -13.41 -12.83
N THR A 204 -23.29 -12.56 -13.56
CA THR A 204 -22.16 -11.75 -13.03
C THR A 204 -22.53 -10.91 -11.82
N ILE A 205 -23.67 -10.19 -11.87
CA ILE A 205 -24.16 -9.38 -10.74
C ILE A 205 -24.36 -10.23 -9.50
N GLY A 206 -25.05 -11.38 -9.63
CA GLY A 206 -25.33 -12.27 -8.50
C GLY A 206 -24.07 -12.78 -7.82
N ILE A 207 -23.07 -13.19 -8.61
CA ILE A 207 -21.77 -13.64 -8.09
C ILE A 207 -21.06 -12.53 -7.31
N ILE A 208 -21.02 -11.31 -7.86
CA ILE A 208 -20.39 -10.17 -7.18
C ILE A 208 -21.17 -9.82 -5.90
N GLN A 209 -22.50 -9.85 -5.92
CA GLN A 209 -23.33 -9.63 -4.73
C GLN A 209 -23.04 -10.64 -3.63
N ASP A 210 -22.88 -11.92 -3.98
CA ASP A 210 -22.58 -12.96 -3.00
C ASP A 210 -21.17 -12.81 -2.42
N ALA A 211 -20.19 -12.42 -3.24
CA ALA A 211 -18.86 -12.04 -2.76
C ALA A 211 -18.92 -10.85 -1.80
N ILE A 212 -19.68 -9.79 -2.12
CA ILE A 212 -19.90 -8.62 -1.26
C ILE A 212 -20.57 -9.01 0.05
N LYS A 213 -21.60 -9.86 0.04
CA LYS A 213 -22.26 -10.33 1.28
C LYS A 213 -21.30 -11.12 2.16
N ALA A 214 -20.45 -11.96 1.55
CA ALA A 214 -19.51 -12.82 2.24
C ALA A 214 -18.33 -12.04 2.85
N SER A 215 -17.76 -11.08 2.12
CA SER A 215 -16.59 -10.31 2.57
C SER A 215 -16.95 -9.01 3.29
N ARG A 216 -18.16 -8.47 3.07
CA ARG A 216 -18.66 -7.19 3.59
C ARG A 216 -17.63 -6.06 3.40
N PRO A 217 -17.19 -5.78 2.16
CA PRO A 217 -16.06 -4.90 1.92
C PRO A 217 -16.41 -3.45 2.27
N ASP A 218 -15.42 -2.72 2.79
CA ASP A 218 -15.46 -1.27 2.96
C ASP A 218 -14.98 -0.58 1.67
N ILE A 219 -14.10 -1.24 0.92
CA ILE A 219 -13.50 -0.76 -0.34
C ILE A 219 -13.58 -1.85 -1.41
N ILE A 220 -14.00 -1.46 -2.62
CA ILE A 220 -13.89 -2.29 -3.83
C ILE A 220 -12.92 -1.68 -4.84
N TYR A 221 -12.08 -2.53 -5.43
CA TYR A 221 -11.29 -2.24 -6.62
C TYR A 221 -11.81 -3.09 -7.79
N THR A 222 -12.09 -2.47 -8.93
CA THR A 222 -12.58 -3.18 -10.13
C THR A 222 -12.04 -2.56 -11.43
N HIS A 223 -12.42 -3.13 -12.57
CA HIS A 223 -12.05 -2.62 -13.90
C HIS A 223 -12.61 -1.21 -14.17
N SER A 224 -12.12 -0.53 -15.21
CA SER A 224 -12.70 0.73 -15.70
C SER A 224 -13.73 0.49 -16.81
N LEU A 225 -14.70 1.40 -16.96
CA LEU A 225 -15.59 1.44 -18.13
C LEU A 225 -14.81 1.72 -19.42
N ASN A 226 -13.72 2.48 -19.30
CA ASN A 226 -12.88 2.92 -20.41
C ASN A 226 -11.90 1.83 -20.87
N ASP A 227 -12.35 0.58 -20.93
CA ASP A 227 -11.55 -0.57 -21.34
C ASP A 227 -12.00 -1.12 -22.69
N THR A 228 -11.06 -1.53 -23.53
CA THR A 228 -11.35 -2.13 -24.85
C THR A 228 -11.78 -3.60 -24.75
N HIS A 229 -11.45 -4.30 -23.66
CA HIS A 229 -11.86 -5.67 -23.41
C HIS A 229 -13.30 -5.74 -22.89
N GLN A 230 -14.14 -6.55 -23.55
CA GLN A 230 -15.57 -6.61 -23.23
C GLN A 230 -15.83 -7.14 -21.81
N ASP A 231 -15.12 -8.20 -21.39
CA ASP A 231 -15.28 -8.75 -20.03
C ASP A 231 -14.92 -7.74 -18.93
N HIS A 232 -13.98 -6.81 -19.18
CA HIS A 232 -13.60 -5.78 -18.22
C HIS A 232 -14.75 -4.78 -18.04
N ARG A 233 -15.33 -4.31 -19.15
CA ARG A 233 -16.53 -3.45 -19.12
C ARG A 233 -17.72 -4.16 -18.48
N ALA A 234 -17.92 -5.43 -18.79
CA ALA A 234 -18.97 -6.25 -18.19
C ALA A 234 -18.84 -6.35 -16.67
N THR A 235 -17.61 -6.61 -16.21
CA THR A 235 -17.25 -6.66 -14.80
C THR A 235 -17.47 -5.32 -14.10
N TYR A 236 -17.07 -4.21 -14.73
CA TYR A 236 -17.31 -2.87 -14.21
C TYR A 236 -18.81 -2.59 -14.02
N ASN A 237 -19.61 -2.77 -15.08
CA ASN A 237 -21.04 -2.48 -15.04
C ASN A 237 -21.77 -3.36 -14.01
N ALA A 238 -21.45 -4.66 -13.96
CA ALA A 238 -22.01 -5.57 -12.97
C ALA A 238 -21.62 -5.18 -11.53
N THR A 239 -20.36 -4.76 -11.33
CA THR A 239 -19.86 -4.31 -10.02
C THR A 239 -20.64 -3.09 -9.53
N LEU A 240 -20.90 -2.09 -10.39
CA LEU A 240 -21.65 -0.89 -9.97
C LEU A 240 -23.08 -1.20 -9.51
N VAL A 241 -23.73 -2.17 -10.17
CA VAL A 241 -25.07 -2.61 -9.76
C VAL A 241 -25.01 -3.38 -8.43
N ALA A 242 -24.00 -4.24 -8.25
CA ALA A 242 -23.84 -5.05 -7.04
C ALA A 242 -23.38 -4.23 -5.81
N ALA A 243 -22.54 -3.22 -6.01
CA ALA A 243 -21.83 -2.49 -4.95
C ALA A 243 -22.59 -1.27 -4.39
N ARG A 244 -23.90 -1.15 -4.63
CA ARG A 244 -24.71 0.02 -4.19
C ARG A 244 -24.55 0.35 -2.70
N SER A 245 -24.42 -0.67 -1.84
CA SER A 245 -24.27 -0.53 -0.39
C SER A 245 -22.82 -0.31 0.08
N VAL A 246 -21.82 -0.43 -0.80
CA VAL A 246 -20.40 -0.29 -0.43
C VAL A 246 -20.01 1.18 -0.48
N SER A 247 -19.26 1.64 0.51
CA SER A 247 -18.94 3.07 0.66
C SER A 247 -17.97 3.56 -0.42
N GLN A 248 -16.93 2.78 -0.71
CA GLN A 248 -15.86 3.19 -1.63
C GLN A 248 -15.69 2.19 -2.77
N VAL A 249 -15.70 2.70 -4.00
CA VAL A 249 -15.51 1.90 -5.21
C VAL A 249 -14.55 2.65 -6.14
N PHE A 250 -13.47 1.97 -6.52
CA PHE A 250 -12.42 2.49 -7.37
C PHE A 250 -12.25 1.62 -8.61
N SER A 251 -11.98 2.24 -9.75
CA SER A 251 -11.61 1.57 -10.98
C SER A 251 -10.11 1.68 -11.24
N TYR A 252 -9.44 0.56 -11.47
CA TYR A 252 -8.00 0.52 -11.77
C TYR A 252 -7.71 0.57 -13.28
N LEU A 253 -6.47 0.94 -13.61
CA LEU A 253 -5.94 0.90 -14.97
C LEU A 253 -5.50 -0.52 -15.35
N ALA A 254 -6.13 -1.12 -16.35
CA ALA A 254 -5.69 -2.38 -16.97
C ALA A 254 -4.92 -2.13 -18.29
N PRO A 255 -4.17 -3.10 -18.83
CA PRO A 255 -3.41 -2.93 -20.07
C PRO A 255 -4.26 -2.55 -21.30
N SER A 256 -5.53 -2.98 -21.31
CA SER A 256 -6.50 -2.71 -22.38
C SER A 256 -7.36 -1.45 -22.13
N THR A 257 -7.10 -0.74 -21.02
CA THR A 257 -7.74 0.53 -20.70
C THR A 257 -7.25 1.62 -21.65
N ASN A 258 -8.19 2.38 -22.22
CA ASN A 258 -7.90 3.37 -23.26
C ASN A 258 -7.64 4.77 -22.66
N VAL A 259 -7.30 5.72 -23.54
CA VAL A 259 -6.91 7.09 -23.15
C VAL A 259 -8.02 7.94 -22.53
N ALA A 260 -9.28 7.48 -22.56
CA ALA A 260 -10.38 8.13 -21.86
C ALA A 260 -10.40 7.85 -20.35
N PHE A 261 -9.51 6.99 -19.85
CA PHE A 261 -9.30 6.79 -18.41
C PHE A 261 -8.79 8.06 -17.74
N THR A 262 -9.55 8.56 -16.77
CA THR A 262 -9.35 9.86 -16.10
C THR A 262 -9.15 9.68 -14.60
N PRO A 263 -8.01 9.10 -14.16
CA PRO A 263 -7.79 8.82 -12.76
C PRO A 263 -7.69 10.12 -11.97
N ASN A 264 -8.32 10.12 -10.80
CA ASN A 264 -8.36 11.24 -9.86
C ASN A 264 -7.94 10.83 -8.45
N HIS A 265 -7.51 9.59 -8.27
CA HIS A 265 -6.88 9.07 -7.06
C HIS A 265 -5.59 8.32 -7.43
N PHE A 266 -4.52 8.53 -6.65
CA PHE A 266 -3.19 7.99 -6.94
C PHE A 266 -2.62 7.37 -5.67
N GLU A 267 -2.47 6.04 -5.67
CA GLU A 267 -1.96 5.31 -4.51
C GLU A 267 -0.46 5.10 -4.65
N VAL A 268 0.31 5.58 -3.68
CA VAL A 268 1.78 5.44 -3.68
C VAL A 268 2.16 4.02 -3.29
N ILE A 269 2.88 3.35 -4.19
CA ILE A 269 3.29 1.94 -4.06
C ILE A 269 4.82 1.75 -4.10
N CYS A 270 5.61 2.80 -3.87
CA CYS A 270 7.08 2.73 -3.88
C CYS A 270 7.67 1.53 -3.10
N PRO A 271 7.20 1.22 -1.87
CA PRO A 271 7.74 0.07 -1.12
C PRO A 271 7.40 -1.29 -1.75
N PHE A 272 6.36 -1.33 -2.59
CA PHE A 272 5.73 -2.55 -3.08
C PHE A 272 5.95 -2.79 -4.57
N ILE A 273 6.64 -1.91 -5.29
CA ILE A 273 6.75 -2.00 -6.76
C ILE A 273 7.43 -3.30 -7.22
N ASP A 274 8.46 -3.76 -6.50
CA ASP A 274 9.14 -5.01 -6.81
C ASP A 274 8.30 -6.23 -6.42
N GLN A 275 7.59 -6.17 -5.29
CA GLN A 275 6.64 -7.20 -4.89
C GLN A 275 5.44 -7.29 -5.84
N LYS A 276 4.96 -6.17 -6.39
CA LYS A 276 3.96 -6.14 -7.47
C LYS A 276 4.49 -6.88 -8.70
N GLN A 277 5.76 -6.67 -9.07
CA GLN A 277 6.36 -7.44 -10.16
C GLN A 277 6.40 -8.95 -9.85
N THR A 278 6.69 -9.32 -8.60
CA THR A 278 6.62 -10.73 -8.16
C THR A 278 5.21 -11.30 -8.31
N LEU A 279 4.16 -10.54 -7.94
CA LEU A 279 2.77 -10.94 -8.13
C LEU A 279 2.46 -11.25 -9.60
N ILE A 280 2.82 -10.33 -10.50
CA ILE A 280 2.64 -10.49 -11.93
C ILE A 280 3.42 -11.71 -12.45
N ASN A 281 4.63 -11.94 -11.94
CA ASN A 281 5.48 -13.06 -12.34
C ASN A 281 4.98 -14.43 -11.86
N PHE A 282 4.03 -14.52 -10.92
CA PHE A 282 3.38 -15.79 -10.62
C PHE A 282 2.57 -16.31 -11.82
N HIS A 283 2.06 -15.42 -12.66
CA HIS A 283 1.38 -15.70 -13.94
C HIS A 283 2.38 -16.06 -15.04
N VAL A 284 3.17 -17.10 -14.80
CA VAL A 284 4.25 -17.58 -15.67
C VAL A 284 3.75 -17.85 -17.09
N SER A 285 2.54 -18.38 -17.24
CA SER A 285 1.90 -18.63 -18.54
C SER A 285 1.67 -17.37 -19.37
N GLN A 286 1.59 -16.19 -18.72
CA GLN A 286 1.37 -14.90 -19.37
C GLN A 286 2.68 -14.11 -19.51
N THR A 287 3.64 -14.33 -18.62
CA THR A 287 4.88 -13.53 -18.55
C THR A 287 6.08 -14.15 -19.26
N GLN A 288 6.15 -15.48 -19.42
CA GLN A 288 7.28 -16.17 -20.05
C GLN A 288 6.99 -16.67 -21.48
N GLY A 289 8.05 -17.03 -22.23
CA GLY A 289 7.94 -17.49 -23.62
C GLY A 289 7.75 -16.33 -24.61
N MET A 290 6.73 -16.39 -25.47
CA MET A 290 6.25 -15.22 -26.23
C MET A 290 5.46 -14.25 -25.33
N GLY A 291 5.89 -14.09 -24.07
CA GLY A 291 5.17 -13.39 -23.01
C GLY A 291 4.68 -12.00 -23.43
N ARG A 292 3.73 -11.47 -22.68
CA ARG A 292 3.05 -10.23 -23.07
C ARG A 292 3.96 -9.03 -22.83
N PRO A 293 4.27 -8.19 -23.84
CA PRO A 293 5.23 -7.08 -23.69
C PRO A 293 4.87 -6.09 -22.58
N TYR A 294 3.59 -5.90 -22.33
CA TYR A 294 3.08 -5.00 -21.29
C TYR A 294 3.25 -5.52 -19.86
N LEU A 295 3.62 -6.79 -19.67
CA LEU A 295 3.90 -7.37 -18.35
C LEU A 295 5.39 -7.32 -17.97
N THR A 296 6.23 -6.75 -18.83
CA THR A 296 7.65 -6.63 -18.54
C THR A 296 7.90 -5.65 -17.39
N PRO A 297 8.94 -5.89 -16.55
CA PRO A 297 9.25 -5.01 -15.43
C PRO A 297 9.47 -3.55 -15.80
N SER A 298 10.07 -3.29 -16.97
CA SER A 298 10.28 -1.94 -17.47
C SER A 298 8.97 -1.22 -17.75
N ILE A 299 7.99 -1.89 -18.37
CA ILE A 299 6.68 -1.29 -18.67
C ILE A 299 5.88 -1.06 -17.40
N ILE A 300 5.81 -2.04 -16.49
CA ILE A 300 5.10 -1.89 -15.20
C ILE A 300 5.66 -0.71 -14.39
N LYS A 301 6.98 -0.62 -14.25
CA LYS A 301 7.63 0.50 -13.55
C LYS A 301 7.43 1.83 -14.26
N SER A 302 7.53 1.86 -15.59
CA SER A 302 7.35 3.10 -16.38
C SER A 302 5.91 3.62 -16.27
N THR A 303 4.91 2.74 -16.29
CA THR A 303 3.51 3.13 -16.07
C THR A 303 3.31 3.71 -14.68
N ALA A 304 3.83 3.04 -13.64
CA ALA A 304 3.75 3.55 -12.27
C ALA A 304 4.48 4.90 -12.10
N GLN A 305 5.61 5.09 -12.78
CA GLN A 305 6.37 6.34 -12.78
C GLN A 305 5.63 7.46 -13.51
N TYR A 306 4.98 7.16 -14.64
CA TYR A 306 4.19 8.13 -15.41
C TYR A 306 3.09 8.76 -14.55
N TRP A 307 2.33 7.92 -13.83
CA TRP A 307 1.29 8.40 -12.92
C TRP A 307 1.86 9.05 -11.66
N GLY A 308 3.08 8.69 -11.28
CA GLY A 308 3.83 9.29 -10.19
C GLY A 308 3.96 10.81 -10.23
N ARG A 309 3.85 11.45 -11.41
CA ARG A 309 3.85 12.91 -11.55
C ARG A 309 2.74 13.61 -10.74
N PHE A 310 1.67 12.89 -10.40
CA PHE A 310 0.58 13.37 -9.55
C PHE A 310 0.76 13.08 -8.05
N ALA A 311 1.85 12.39 -7.69
CA ALA A 311 2.17 11.96 -6.33
C ALA A 311 3.68 12.09 -6.07
N ASN A 312 4.21 13.30 -6.25
CA ASN A 312 5.61 13.65 -5.97
C ASN A 312 6.66 12.75 -6.65
N TYR A 313 6.39 12.35 -7.90
CA TYR A 313 7.27 11.52 -8.73
C TYR A 313 7.57 10.12 -8.14
N SER A 314 6.69 9.62 -7.28
CA SER A 314 6.73 8.27 -6.69
C SER A 314 6.09 7.23 -7.61
N TYR A 315 6.46 5.95 -7.52
CA TYR A 315 5.70 4.89 -8.20
C TYR A 315 4.28 4.79 -7.65
N CYS A 316 3.27 4.92 -8.53
CA CYS A 316 1.87 4.95 -8.11
C CYS A 316 0.96 4.08 -8.99
N GLU A 317 -0.12 3.61 -8.39
CA GLU A 317 -1.26 3.04 -9.12
C GLU A 317 -2.36 4.10 -9.24
N PRO A 318 -2.83 4.39 -10.47
CA PRO A 318 -3.91 5.34 -10.70
C PRO A 318 -5.28 4.68 -10.57
N PHE A 319 -6.24 5.42 -10.02
CA PHE A 319 -7.62 4.99 -9.88
C PHE A 319 -8.61 6.09 -10.28
N GLU A 320 -9.71 5.69 -10.90
CA GLU A 320 -10.92 6.49 -11.01
C GLU A 320 -11.79 6.24 -9.77
N VAL A 321 -12.11 7.29 -9.02
CA VAL A 321 -13.08 7.23 -7.92
C VAL A 321 -14.48 7.16 -8.51
N ILE A 322 -15.15 6.01 -8.35
CA ILE A 322 -16.54 5.85 -8.77
C ILE A 322 -17.50 6.25 -7.63
N LYS A 323 -17.13 5.91 -6.41
CA LYS A 323 -17.86 6.26 -5.19
C LYS A 323 -16.88 6.44 -4.02
N SER A 324 -17.06 7.48 -3.20
CA SER A 324 -16.20 7.79 -2.04
C SER A 324 -16.96 8.37 -0.87
#